data_AF-A0A6A0AS02-F1
#
_entry.id   AF-A0A6A0AS02-F1
#
_cell.length_a   1.000
_cell.length_b   1.000
_cell.length_c   1.000
_cell.angle_alpha   90.00
_cell.angle_beta   90.00
_cell.angle_gamma   90.00
#
_symmetry.space_group_name_H-M   'P 1'
#
loop_
_entity.id
_entity.type
_entity.pdbx_description
1 polymer ?
#
loop_
_entity_poly.entity_id
_entity_poly.type
_entity_poly.pdbx_seq_one_letter_code
_entity_poly.pdbx_strand_id
1 'polypeptide(L)'
;MTNRALPHTPYITAVETALTQAALTPQQADAFVEDSYDVPHLRGVITITPETCDIPADRWPHGLLLAWDWHTGRDDDYYDRGPVWQWARLNGDGSSRSLEPLPVPGWVAPAMLAAVAATLAYTGKLAPMGSLWHDDLRTPVETAIEQWAADEEKAS
;
A
#
# COMPACT_ATOMS: atom_id res chain seq x y z
N MET A 1 -24.42 -3.38 2.11
CA MET A 1 -23.24 -3.85 1.36
C MET A 1 -22.66 -5.03 2.11
N THR A 2 -22.56 -6.19 1.48
CA THR A 2 -21.96 -7.38 2.06
C THR A 2 -20.51 -7.07 2.42
N ASN A 3 -20.18 -7.25 3.70
CA ASN A 3 -18.87 -7.01 4.31
C ASN A 3 -17.86 -8.08 3.85
N ARG A 4 -17.63 -8.19 2.53
CA ARG A 4 -16.71 -9.15 1.93
C ARG A 4 -15.30 -8.58 2.11
N ALA A 5 -14.41 -9.32 2.76
CA ALA A 5 -13.01 -8.93 2.85
C ALA A 5 -12.43 -8.79 1.43
N LEU A 6 -11.68 -7.72 1.18
CA LEU A 6 -11.06 -7.50 -0.11
C LEU A 6 -9.89 -8.49 -0.29
N PRO A 7 -9.59 -8.90 -1.53
CA PRO A 7 -8.62 -9.96 -1.78
C PRO A 7 -7.21 -9.59 -1.30
N HIS A 8 -6.84 -8.30 -1.26
CA HIS A 8 -5.56 -7.82 -0.74
C HIS A 8 -5.53 -7.59 0.77
N THR A 9 -6.66 -7.70 1.48
CA THR A 9 -6.72 -7.44 2.93
C THR A 9 -5.67 -8.24 3.72
N PRO A 10 -5.46 -9.56 3.50
CA PRO A 10 -4.45 -10.32 4.25
C PRO A 10 -3.03 -9.77 4.06
N TYR A 11 -2.69 -9.30 2.86
CA TYR A 11 -1.39 -8.70 2.57
C TYR A 11 -1.20 -7.37 3.28
N ILE A 12 -2.21 -6.48 3.25
CA ILE A 12 -2.18 -5.19 3.95
C ILE A 12 -2.05 -5.41 5.47
N THR A 13 -2.78 -6.37 6.06
CA THR A 13 -2.64 -6.70 7.49
C THR A 13 -1.24 -7.21 7.85
N ALA A 14 -0.60 -7.99 6.97
CA ALA A 14 0.78 -8.42 7.20
C ALA A 14 1.76 -7.23 7.16
N VAL A 15 1.53 -6.25 6.29
CA VAL A 15 2.30 -5.00 6.23
C VAL A 15 2.12 -4.18 7.50
N GLU A 16 0.89 -3.98 7.99
CA GLU A 16 0.63 -3.27 9.25
C GLU A 16 1.35 -3.91 10.43
N THR A 17 1.34 -5.24 10.48
CA THR A 17 2.03 -6.02 11.53
C THR A 17 3.53 -5.75 11.46
N ALA A 18 4.13 -5.78 10.27
CA ALA A 18 5.55 -5.51 10.07
C ALA A 18 5.93 -4.06 10.40
N LEU A 19 5.09 -3.08 10.04
CA LEU A 19 5.28 -1.67 10.39
C LEU A 19 5.27 -1.48 11.92
N THR A 20 4.30 -2.09 12.61
CA THR A 20 4.21 -2.05 14.06
C THR A 20 5.46 -2.63 14.72
N GLN A 21 5.98 -3.75 14.21
CA GLN A 21 7.25 -4.34 14.68
C GLN A 21 8.47 -3.44 14.44
N ALA A 22 8.42 -2.60 13.41
CA ALA A 22 9.43 -1.58 13.12
C ALA A 22 9.22 -0.26 13.88
N ALA A 23 8.35 -0.24 14.90
CA ALA A 23 7.98 0.94 15.69
C ALA A 23 7.32 2.07 14.88
N LEU A 24 6.71 1.72 13.75
CA LEU A 24 5.84 2.59 12.97
C LEU A 24 4.40 2.16 13.22
N THR A 25 3.68 2.88 14.07
CA THR A 25 2.28 2.56 14.42
C THR A 25 1.34 3.10 13.34
N PRO A 26 0.74 2.24 12.49
CA PRO A 26 -0.24 2.69 11.51
C PRO A 26 -1.51 3.19 12.21
N GLN A 27 -2.04 4.35 11.82
CA GLN A 27 -3.27 4.91 12.40
C GLN A 27 -4.52 4.57 11.58
N GLN A 28 -4.37 4.29 10.29
CA GLN A 28 -5.48 4.06 9.37
C GLN A 28 -4.97 3.23 8.19
N ALA A 29 -5.41 1.97 8.09
CA ALA A 29 -5.27 1.17 6.89
C ALA A 29 -6.64 1.00 6.23
N ASP A 30 -6.92 1.81 5.22
CA ASP A 30 -8.14 1.65 4.43
C ASP A 30 -7.84 0.76 3.23
N ALA A 31 -8.50 -0.39 3.17
CA ALA A 31 -8.53 -1.24 1.99
C ALA A 31 -9.88 -1.03 1.29
N PHE A 32 -9.86 -0.54 0.07
CA PHE A 32 -11.07 -0.30 -0.72
C PHE A 32 -10.83 -0.57 -2.21
N VAL A 33 -11.94 -0.73 -2.93
CA VAL A 33 -11.98 -0.65 -4.39
C VAL A 33 -12.27 0.81 -4.70
N GLU A 34 -11.50 1.41 -5.60
CA GLU A 34 -11.82 2.73 -6.10
C GLU A 34 -12.12 2.63 -7.60
N ASP A 35 -13.30 3.08 -7.96
CA ASP A 35 -13.86 3.06 -9.31
C ASP A 35 -13.76 4.46 -9.93
N SER A 36 -12.62 5.14 -9.72
CA SER A 36 -12.45 6.56 -10.07
C SER A 36 -11.87 6.80 -11.46
N TYR A 37 -11.59 5.73 -12.20
CA TYR A 37 -11.12 5.75 -13.59
C TYR A 37 -11.76 4.57 -14.33
N ASP A 38 -11.75 4.56 -15.67
CA ASP A 38 -12.38 3.55 -16.54
C ASP A 38 -11.92 2.08 -16.32
N VAL A 39 -11.14 1.82 -15.26
CA VAL A 39 -10.52 0.56 -14.86
C VAL A 39 -10.66 0.35 -13.35
N PRO A 40 -11.26 -0.76 -12.87
CA PRO A 40 -11.28 -1.07 -11.44
C PRO A 40 -9.87 -1.24 -10.88
N HIS A 41 -9.55 -0.59 -9.76
CA HIS A 41 -8.31 -0.80 -9.02
C HIS A 41 -8.56 -1.10 -7.53
N LEU A 42 -7.66 -1.90 -6.96
CA LEU A 42 -7.62 -2.21 -5.54
C LEU A 42 -6.57 -1.32 -4.87
N ARG A 43 -6.96 -0.66 -3.77
CA ARG A 43 -6.09 0.26 -3.05
C ARG A 43 -6.03 -0.10 -1.56
N GLY A 44 -4.83 0.00 -0.99
CA GLY A 44 -4.57 -0.05 0.44
C GLY A 44 -3.79 1.19 0.88
N VAL A 45 -4.36 2.04 1.74
CA VAL A 45 -3.72 3.27 2.21
C VAL A 45 -3.37 3.14 3.68
N ILE A 46 -2.11 3.34 4.05
CA ILE A 46 -1.61 3.28 5.43
C ILE A 46 -1.04 4.63 5.84
N THR A 47 -1.55 5.19 6.94
CA THR A 47 -1.06 6.46 7.51
C THR A 47 -0.15 6.22 8.71
N ILE A 48 1.01 6.89 8.72
CA ILE A 48 2.02 6.87 9.78
C ILE A 48 2.22 8.32 10.27
N THR A 49 1.98 8.59 11.55
CA THR A 49 2.10 9.94 12.11
C THR A 49 3.23 10.04 13.14
N PRO A 50 3.84 11.24 13.31
CA PRO A 50 4.90 11.47 14.29
C PRO A 50 4.43 11.40 15.75
N GLU A 51 3.14 11.49 16.01
CA GLU A 51 2.61 11.43 17.37
C GLU A 51 2.61 10.00 17.93
N THR A 52 2.49 9.01 17.05
CA THR A 52 2.42 7.57 17.41
C THR A 52 3.69 6.80 17.09
N CYS A 53 4.66 7.46 16.47
CA CYS A 53 5.93 6.87 16.06
C CYS A 53 7.04 7.81 16.52
N ASP A 54 8.19 7.29 16.94
CA ASP A 54 9.34 8.11 17.37
C ASP A 54 10.07 8.76 16.18
N ILE A 55 9.33 9.20 15.15
CA ILE A 55 9.87 9.79 13.94
C ILE A 55 10.05 11.30 14.14
N PRO A 56 11.06 11.94 13.51
CA PRO A 56 11.29 13.37 13.69
C PRO A 56 10.10 14.22 13.21
N ALA A 57 9.40 14.85 14.16
CA ALA A 57 8.20 15.66 13.88
C ALA A 57 8.49 16.90 13.01
N ASP A 58 9.70 17.44 13.10
CA ASP A 58 10.17 18.54 12.24
C ASP A 58 10.26 18.12 10.76
N ARG A 59 10.46 16.84 10.49
CA ARG A 59 10.56 16.29 9.13
C ARG A 59 9.19 15.96 8.55
N TRP A 60 8.31 15.40 9.35
CA TRP A 60 6.99 14.91 8.94
C TRP A 60 5.90 15.47 9.85
N PRO A 61 5.66 16.79 9.86
CA PRO A 61 4.79 17.44 10.85
C PRO A 61 3.35 16.92 10.86
N HIS A 62 2.89 16.33 9.76
CA HIS A 62 1.55 15.76 9.64
C HIS A 62 1.57 14.26 9.30
N GLY A 63 2.75 13.65 9.21
CA GLY A 63 2.93 12.25 8.89
C GLY A 63 3.21 11.92 7.42
N LEU A 64 3.15 10.62 7.17
CA LEU A 64 3.45 9.93 5.92
C LEU A 64 2.27 9.06 5.54
N LEU A 65 2.02 8.99 4.24
CA LEU A 65 1.05 8.09 3.64
C LEU A 65 1.82 7.05 2.82
N LEU A 66 1.47 5.78 2.98
CA LEU A 66 1.90 4.67 2.12
C LEU A 66 0.67 4.18 1.36
N ALA A 67 0.78 4.00 0.06
CA ALA A 67 -0.30 3.48 -0.78
C ALA A 67 0.17 2.25 -1.53
N TRP A 68 -0.65 1.22 -1.53
CA TRP A 68 -0.52 0.05 -2.38
C TRP A 68 -1.65 0.06 -3.38
N ASP A 69 -1.33 0.18 -4.66
CA ASP A 69 -2.30 0.20 -5.74
C ASP A 69 -2.08 -0.98 -6.66
N TRP A 70 -3.14 -1.74 -6.93
CA TRP A 70 -3.13 -2.81 -7.91
C TRP A 70 -4.10 -2.49 -9.03
N HIS A 71 -3.53 -2.28 -10.22
CA HIS A 71 -4.29 -2.04 -11.44
C HIS A 71 -4.60 -3.38 -12.11
N THR A 72 -5.89 -3.60 -12.43
CA THR A 72 -6.35 -4.75 -13.23
C THR A 72 -5.78 -4.75 -14.66
N GLY A 73 -5.27 -3.59 -15.11
CA GLY A 73 -4.69 -3.35 -16.44
C GLY A 73 -5.62 -3.74 -17.58
N ARG A 74 -6.87 -3.25 -17.49
CA ARG A 74 -7.83 -3.33 -18.62
C ARG A 74 -7.43 -2.41 -19.78
N ASP A 75 -6.66 -1.36 -19.51
CA ASP A 75 -6.04 -0.50 -20.53
C ASP A 75 -4.60 -0.93 -20.81
N ASP A 76 -4.35 -1.42 -22.02
CA ASP A 76 -3.02 -1.84 -22.51
C ASP A 76 -2.03 -0.65 -22.64
N ASP A 77 -2.51 0.58 -22.54
CA ASP A 77 -1.75 1.79 -22.92
C ASP A 77 -1.27 2.67 -21.73
N TYR A 78 -1.77 2.45 -20.50
CA TYR A 78 -1.55 3.43 -19.41
C TYR A 78 -0.83 2.93 -18.16
N TYR A 79 -0.98 1.67 -17.77
CA TYR A 79 -0.34 1.15 -16.56
C TYR A 79 0.11 -0.29 -16.75
N ASP A 80 1.36 -0.59 -16.37
CA ASP A 80 1.80 -1.98 -16.21
C ASP A 80 0.86 -2.69 -15.23
N ARG A 81 0.35 -3.86 -15.62
CA ARG A 81 -0.47 -4.70 -14.74
C ARG A 81 0.30 -5.02 -13.46
N GLY A 82 -0.38 -4.87 -12.34
CA GLY A 82 0.12 -5.34 -11.06
C GLY A 82 0.24 -4.25 -10.01
N PRO A 83 0.82 -4.61 -8.87
CA PRO A 83 0.87 -3.72 -7.74
C PRO A 83 2.02 -2.71 -7.84
N VAL A 84 1.80 -1.54 -7.26
CA VAL A 84 2.82 -0.54 -7.01
C VAL A 84 2.71 -0.04 -5.57
N TRP A 85 3.85 0.08 -4.90
CA TRP A 85 3.93 0.80 -3.64
C TRP A 85 4.33 2.24 -3.90
N GLN A 86 3.63 3.16 -3.27
CA GLN A 86 3.85 4.58 -3.36
C GLN A 86 3.81 5.22 -1.97
N TRP A 87 4.25 6.46 -1.87
CA TRP A 87 4.22 7.22 -0.64
C TRP A 87 3.93 8.69 -0.92
N ALA A 88 3.48 9.41 0.10
CA ALA A 88 3.37 10.85 0.07
C ALA A 88 3.52 11.47 1.46
N ARG A 89 3.78 12.78 1.48
CA ARG A 89 3.65 13.61 2.68
C ARG A 89 2.18 13.92 2.92
N LEU A 90 1.77 13.87 4.18
CA LEU A 90 0.49 14.42 4.60
C LEU A 90 0.59 15.93 4.80
N ASN A 91 -0.49 16.61 4.44
CA ASN A 91 -0.77 18.01 4.78
C ASN A 91 -1.54 18.06 6.11
N GLY A 92 -1.65 19.24 6.72
CA GLY A 92 -2.34 19.41 8.00
C GLY A 92 -3.84 19.13 7.97
N ASP A 93 -4.44 19.06 6.79
CA ASP A 93 -5.84 18.67 6.57
C ASP A 93 -6.03 17.17 6.30
N GLY A 94 -4.95 16.37 6.39
CA GLY A 94 -4.96 14.93 6.11
C GLY A 94 -4.91 14.57 4.62
N SER A 95 -4.92 15.57 3.72
CA SER A 95 -4.69 15.32 2.29
C SER A 95 -3.22 15.01 2.01
N SER A 96 -2.95 14.45 0.84
CA SER A 96 -1.59 14.34 0.30
C SER A 96 -1.53 14.95 -1.10
N ARG A 97 -0.31 15.28 -1.55
CA ARG A 97 -0.05 15.62 -2.95
C ARG A 97 -0.06 14.34 -3.81
N SER A 98 0.36 14.44 -5.08
CA SER A 98 0.62 13.29 -5.93
C SER A 98 1.51 12.25 -5.25
N LEU A 99 1.10 10.99 -5.31
CA LEU A 99 1.84 9.85 -4.79
C LEU A 99 3.13 9.63 -5.59
N GLU A 100 4.23 9.41 -4.89
CA GLU A 100 5.54 9.10 -5.46
C GLU A 100 5.85 7.60 -5.31
N PRO A 101 6.42 6.93 -6.32
CA PRO A 101 6.71 5.51 -6.24
C PRO A 101 7.79 5.22 -5.18
N LEU A 102 7.60 4.13 -4.43
CA LEU A 102 8.64 3.55 -3.58
C LEU A 102 9.56 2.66 -4.43
N PRO A 103 10.89 2.64 -4.19
CA PRO A 103 11.84 1.81 -4.93
C PRO A 103 11.85 0.37 -4.43
N VAL A 104 10.67 -0.27 -4.41
CA VAL A 104 10.42 -1.65 -4.00
C VAL A 104 9.48 -2.34 -4.99
N PRO A 105 9.53 -3.66 -5.14
CA PRO A 105 8.53 -4.39 -5.90
C PRO A 105 7.11 -4.18 -5.33
N GLY A 106 6.08 -4.23 -6.19
CA GLY A 106 4.69 -4.13 -5.73
C GLY A 106 4.24 -5.25 -4.77
N TRP A 107 4.85 -6.44 -4.89
CA TRP A 107 4.71 -7.57 -3.95
C TRP A 107 5.96 -7.71 -3.08
N VAL A 108 6.44 -6.61 -2.52
CA VAL A 108 7.57 -6.66 -1.58
C VAL A 108 7.18 -7.38 -0.28
N ALA A 109 8.13 -8.09 0.30
CA ALA A 109 7.99 -8.65 1.65
C ALA A 109 7.57 -7.58 2.68
N PRO A 110 6.57 -7.85 3.56
CA PRO A 110 6.11 -6.88 4.56
C PRO A 110 7.23 -6.28 5.42
N ALA A 111 8.17 -7.10 5.90
CA ALA A 111 9.30 -6.64 6.70
C ALA A 111 10.25 -5.71 5.91
N MET A 112 10.40 -5.92 4.60
CA MET A 112 11.24 -5.08 3.75
C MET A 112 10.55 -3.74 3.47
N LEU A 113 9.24 -3.74 3.24
CA LEU A 113 8.48 -2.50 3.14
C LEU A 113 8.56 -1.69 4.44
N ALA A 114 8.43 -2.36 5.59
CA ALA A 114 8.58 -1.71 6.88
C ALA A 114 9.97 -1.09 7.07
N ALA A 115 11.03 -1.78 6.64
CA ALA A 115 12.40 -1.24 6.68
C ALA A 115 12.58 -0.02 5.75
N VAL A 116 11.98 -0.02 4.55
CA VAL A 116 11.99 1.13 3.63
C VAL A 116 11.20 2.30 4.20
N ALA A 117 9.99 2.05 4.73
CA ALA A 117 9.17 3.05 5.39
C ALA A 117 9.88 3.66 6.60
N ALA A 118 10.55 2.83 7.42
CA ALA A 118 11.35 3.30 8.55
C ALA A 118 12.53 4.15 8.07
N THR A 119 13.27 3.69 7.06
CA THR A 119 14.38 4.47 6.51
C THR A 119 13.90 5.82 6.00
N LEU A 120 12.81 5.85 5.25
CA LEU A 120 12.18 7.09 4.78
C LEU A 120 11.80 7.99 5.96
N ALA A 121 11.07 7.46 6.94
CA ALA A 121 10.62 8.22 8.09
C ALA A 121 11.80 8.81 8.90
N TYR A 122 12.81 8.00 9.21
CA TYR A 122 13.93 8.40 10.05
C TYR A 122 15.05 9.17 9.35
N THR A 123 15.13 9.13 8.01
CA THR A 123 16.22 9.81 7.28
C THR A 123 15.73 10.83 6.25
N GLY A 124 14.46 10.79 5.85
CA GLY A 124 13.96 11.58 4.73
C GLY A 124 14.39 11.07 3.35
N LYS A 125 15.04 9.90 3.28
CA LYS A 125 15.60 9.35 2.05
C LYS A 125 14.95 8.02 1.70
N LEU A 126 14.72 7.83 0.42
CA LEU A 126 14.34 6.54 -0.13
C LEU A 126 15.57 5.62 -0.15
N ALA A 127 15.39 4.39 0.32
CA ALA A 127 16.39 3.34 0.23
C ALA A 127 15.83 2.20 -0.62
N PRO A 128 16.45 1.86 -1.76
CA PRO A 128 16.02 0.72 -2.55
C PRO A 128 16.22 -0.55 -1.75
N MET A 129 15.19 -1.37 -1.65
CA MET A 129 15.25 -2.69 -1.04
C MET A 129 14.41 -3.66 -1.86
N GLY A 130 14.93 -4.86 -2.09
CA GLY A 130 14.23 -5.89 -2.87
C GLY A 130 14.57 -7.27 -2.34
N SER A 131 13.55 -8.07 -2.07
CA SER A 131 13.65 -9.50 -1.77
C SER A 131 12.35 -10.18 -2.14
N LEU A 132 12.45 -11.41 -2.62
CA LEU A 132 11.33 -12.30 -2.95
C LEU A 132 11.06 -13.32 -1.83
N TRP A 133 11.60 -13.12 -0.61
CA TRP A 133 11.42 -14.05 0.52
C TRP A 133 9.97 -14.22 1.01
N HIS A 134 9.00 -13.47 0.45
CA HIS A 134 7.55 -13.62 0.71
C HIS A 134 6.74 -13.81 -0.60
N ASP A 135 7.38 -14.24 -1.68
CA ASP A 135 6.71 -14.50 -2.97
C ASP A 135 5.67 -15.64 -2.86
N ASP A 136 5.71 -16.44 -1.80
CA ASP A 136 4.68 -17.43 -1.46
C ASP A 136 3.29 -16.82 -1.21
N LEU A 137 3.23 -15.56 -0.77
CA LEU A 137 1.97 -14.81 -0.59
C LEU A 137 1.44 -14.22 -1.90
N ARG A 138 2.28 -14.12 -2.94
CA ARG A 138 1.90 -13.51 -4.22
C ARG A 138 0.82 -14.31 -4.94
N THR A 139 1.06 -15.59 -5.20
CA THR A 139 0.14 -16.43 -5.96
C THR A 139 -1.25 -16.55 -5.32
N PRO A 140 -1.39 -16.77 -4.00
CA PRO A 140 -2.69 -16.80 -3.34
C PRO A 140 -3.46 -15.48 -3.47
N VAL A 141 -2.77 -14.33 -3.37
CA VAL A 141 -3.43 -13.03 -3.46
C VAL A 141 -3.78 -12.70 -4.91
N GLU A 142 -2.89 -12.93 -5.88
CA GLU A 142 -3.20 -12.77 -7.30
C GLU A 142 -4.39 -13.65 -7.73
N THR A 143 -4.43 -14.90 -7.27
CA THR A 143 -5.58 -15.80 -7.52
C THR A 143 -6.88 -15.27 -6.90
N ALA A 144 -6.82 -14.76 -5.67
CA ALA A 144 -7.99 -14.19 -4.99
C ALA A 144 -8.48 -12.91 -5.70
N ILE A 145 -7.56 -12.10 -6.22
CA ILE A 145 -7.88 -10.91 -7.00
C ILE A 145 -8.55 -11.29 -8.32
N GLU A 146 -8.03 -12.27 -9.05
CA GLU A 146 -8.64 -12.77 -10.30
C GLU A 146 -10.05 -13.33 -10.06
N GLN A 147 -10.24 -14.10 -8.98
CA GLN A 147 -11.54 -14.63 -8.58
C GLN A 147 -12.52 -13.51 -8.23
N TRP A 148 -12.06 -12.51 -7.47
CA TRP A 148 -12.87 -11.35 -7.13
C TRP A 148 -13.31 -10.59 -8.38
N ALA A 149 -12.39 -10.31 -9.32
CA ALA A 149 -12.70 -9.62 -10.57
C ALA A 149 -13.75 -10.39 -11.41
N ALA A 150 -13.63 -11.71 -11.50
CA ALA A 150 -14.58 -12.55 -12.23
C ALA A 150 -15.96 -12.65 -11.54
N ASP A 151 -16.02 -12.50 -10.21
CA ASP A 151 -17.27 -12.45 -9.45
C ASP A 151 -17.99 -11.11 -9.66
N GLU A 152 -17.27 -9.98 -9.67
CA GLU A 152 -17.83 -8.64 -9.91
C GLU A 152 -18.42 -8.51 -11.33
N GLU A 153 -17.73 -9.09 -12.34
CA GLU A 153 -18.23 -9.11 -13.72
C GLU A 153 -19.56 -9.87 -13.86
N LYS A 154 -19.77 -10.94 -13.08
CA LYS A 154 -21.03 -11.70 -13.08
C LYS A 154 -22.16 -11.02 -12.31
N ALA A 155 -21.83 -10.08 -11.42
CA ALA A 155 -22.79 -9.36 -10.60
C ALA A 155 -23.31 -8.06 -11.27
N SER A 156 -22.67 -7.66 -12.38
CA SER A 156 -23.02 -6.50 -13.22
C SER A 156 -23.98 -6.87 -14.35
#